data_AF-A0A2V1DII7-F1
#
_entry.id   AF-A0A2V1DII7-F1
#
_cell.length_a   1.000
_cell.length_b   1.000
_cell.length_c   1.000
_cell.angle_alpha   90.00
_cell.angle_beta   90.00
_cell.angle_gamma   90.00
#
_symmetry.space_group_name_H-M   'P 1'
#
loop_
_entity.id
_entity.type
_entity.pdbx_description
1 polymer ?
#
loop_
_entity_poly.entity_id
_entity_poly.type
_entity_poly.pdbx_seq_one_letter_code
_entity_poly.pdbx_strand_id
1 'polypeptide(L)'
;MKFKLVPATEEDVGDVVRIMFRAYGGENEYINAVFPRGLTNEGAEAATKRVLPIRSGVIWEKVVDADSGNTIGGAMWVLYKDAKPQKFDLDGPPGTWETPMEKEYAQALFKSEMEDEAEFWEKTQLPIMRLVIMAVEPEYQRHGAGAEMMESGMMKADSVGATVN
;
A
#
# COMPACT_ATOMS: atom_id res chain seq x y z
N MET A 1 -10.38 5.19 22.31
CA MET A 1 -9.02 4.70 22.01
C MET A 1 -8.21 5.88 21.50
N LYS A 2 -6.96 6.04 21.92
CA LYS A 2 -6.12 7.17 21.51
C LYS A 2 -5.05 6.67 20.55
N PHE A 3 -5.01 7.25 19.37
CA PHE A 3 -4.06 6.88 18.33
C PHE A 3 -3.15 8.06 18.03
N LYS A 4 -1.96 7.76 17.53
CA LYS A 4 -1.04 8.75 17.00
C LYS A 4 -0.58 8.33 15.63
N LEU A 5 -0.82 9.18 14.64
CA LEU A 5 -0.20 9.05 13.33
C LEU A 5 1.22 9.62 13.37
N VAL A 6 2.20 8.85 12.90
CA VAL A 6 3.59 9.26 12.81
C VAL A 6 4.21 8.79 11.49
N PRO A 7 5.28 9.44 11.00
CA PRO A 7 6.07 8.89 9.90
C PRO A 7 6.57 7.49 10.24
N ALA A 8 6.49 6.58 9.28
CA ALA A 8 7.07 5.25 9.40
C ALA A 8 8.52 5.25 8.90
N THR A 9 9.39 4.57 9.62
CA THR A 9 10.77 4.30 9.18
C THR A 9 10.78 3.12 8.19
N GLU A 10 11.93 2.87 7.58
CA GLU A 10 12.11 1.69 6.74
C GLU A 10 11.91 0.38 7.51
N GLU A 11 12.31 0.35 8.78
CA GLU A 11 12.14 -0.81 9.67
C GLU A 11 10.66 -1.10 9.95
N ASP A 12 9.81 -0.07 9.92
CA ASP A 12 8.37 -0.19 10.14
C ASP A 12 7.61 -0.80 8.94
N VAL A 13 8.19 -0.73 7.72
CA VAL A 13 7.50 -1.14 6.48
C VAL A 13 7.06 -2.61 6.54
N GLY A 14 7.91 -3.48 7.10
CA GLY A 14 7.58 -4.90 7.25
C GLY A 14 6.35 -5.12 8.14
N ASP A 15 6.18 -4.32 9.18
CA ASP A 15 5.02 -4.42 10.07
C ASP A 15 3.76 -3.91 9.39
N VAL A 16 3.84 -2.80 8.64
CA VAL A 16 2.71 -2.30 7.84
C VAL A 16 2.26 -3.33 6.80
N VAL A 17 3.20 -3.98 6.11
CA VAL A 17 2.88 -5.04 5.13
C VAL A 17 2.22 -6.25 5.80
N ARG A 18 2.70 -6.67 6.97
CA ARG A 18 2.06 -7.76 7.73
C ARG A 18 0.66 -7.40 8.22
N ILE A 19 0.46 -6.16 8.68
CA ILE A 19 -0.86 -5.64 9.08
C ILE A 19 -1.80 -5.65 7.89
N MET A 20 -1.34 -5.25 6.69
CA MET A 20 -2.12 -5.33 5.46
C MET A 20 -2.65 -6.75 5.24
N PHE A 21 -1.78 -7.77 5.25
CA PHE A 21 -2.24 -9.14 5.04
C PHE A 21 -3.24 -9.61 6.10
N ARG A 22 -2.99 -9.31 7.39
CA ARG A 22 -3.95 -9.63 8.47
C ARG A 22 -5.29 -8.90 8.31
N ALA A 23 -5.26 -7.63 7.93
CA ALA A 23 -6.45 -6.79 7.77
C ALA A 23 -7.38 -7.31 6.67
N TYR A 24 -6.82 -7.85 5.58
CA TYR A 24 -7.58 -8.45 4.48
C TYR A 24 -7.90 -9.94 4.68
N GLY A 25 -7.30 -10.60 5.67
CA GLY A 25 -7.64 -11.96 6.09
C GLY A 25 -7.48 -13.05 5.03
N GLY A 26 -6.79 -12.77 3.92
CA GLY A 26 -6.73 -13.68 2.77
C GLY A 26 -8.02 -13.74 1.94
N GLU A 27 -8.94 -12.78 2.10
CA GLU A 27 -10.21 -12.74 1.37
C GLU A 27 -10.15 -11.88 0.10
N ASN A 28 -9.07 -11.12 -0.09
CA ASN A 28 -8.89 -10.26 -1.25
C ASN A 28 -8.08 -10.97 -2.35
N GLU A 29 -8.77 -11.36 -3.42
CA GLU A 29 -8.19 -12.10 -4.56
C GLU A 29 -7.04 -11.35 -5.24
N TYR A 30 -7.13 -10.03 -5.39
CA TYR A 30 -6.05 -9.23 -5.96
C TYR A 30 -4.80 -9.31 -5.08
N ILE A 31 -4.94 -9.07 -3.77
CA ILE A 31 -3.81 -9.12 -2.84
C ILE A 31 -3.19 -10.51 -2.81
N ASN A 32 -4.01 -11.56 -2.78
CA ASN A 32 -3.56 -12.95 -2.77
C ASN A 32 -2.77 -13.31 -4.04
N ALA A 33 -3.21 -12.84 -5.20
CA ALA A 33 -2.52 -13.09 -6.47
C ALA A 33 -1.23 -12.27 -6.60
N VAL A 34 -1.27 -10.99 -6.26
CA VAL A 34 -0.13 -10.06 -6.41
C VAL A 34 0.95 -10.34 -5.36
N PHE A 35 0.56 -10.74 -4.15
CA PHE A 35 1.43 -11.05 -3.03
C PHE A 35 1.10 -12.44 -2.44
N PRO A 36 1.48 -13.52 -3.14
CA PRO A 36 1.16 -14.87 -2.72
C PRO A 36 1.74 -15.19 -1.34
N ARG A 37 0.99 -15.99 -0.56
CA ARG A 37 1.36 -16.42 0.80
C ARG A 37 1.60 -15.28 1.79
N GLY A 38 0.98 -14.11 1.59
CA GLY A 38 1.18 -12.93 2.45
C GLY A 38 0.89 -13.13 3.95
N LEU A 39 0.07 -14.13 4.30
CA LEU A 39 -0.19 -14.50 5.71
C LEU A 39 0.92 -15.34 6.37
N THR A 40 1.93 -15.79 5.62
CA THR A 40 3.12 -16.44 6.17
C THR A 40 4.26 -15.43 6.37
N ASN A 41 5.21 -15.75 7.25
CA ASN A 41 6.37 -14.88 7.47
C ASN A 41 7.19 -14.70 6.18
N GLU A 42 7.40 -15.80 5.44
CA GLU A 42 8.17 -15.80 4.20
C GLU A 42 7.49 -14.96 3.11
N GLY A 43 6.17 -15.09 2.95
CA GLY A 43 5.41 -14.30 1.98
C GLY A 43 5.38 -12.82 2.33
N ALA A 44 5.17 -12.49 3.61
CA ALA A 44 5.22 -11.11 4.08
C ALA A 44 6.62 -10.47 3.91
N GLU A 45 7.69 -11.21 4.19
CA GLU A 45 9.06 -10.75 3.95
C GLU A 45 9.35 -10.55 2.46
N ALA A 46 8.88 -11.46 1.61
CA ALA A 46 9.03 -11.34 0.16
C ALA A 46 8.27 -10.12 -0.38
N ALA A 47 7.04 -9.88 0.09
CA ALA A 47 6.26 -8.69 -0.24
C ALA A 47 6.96 -7.40 0.22
N THR A 48 7.47 -7.40 1.46
CA THR A 48 8.24 -6.27 2.02
C THR A 48 9.45 -5.93 1.14
N LYS A 49 10.23 -6.94 0.73
CA LYS A 49 11.38 -6.77 -0.17
C LYS A 49 11.01 -6.22 -1.56
N ARG A 50 9.77 -6.42 -2.02
CA ARG A 50 9.28 -5.91 -3.31
C ARG A 50 8.82 -4.46 -3.23
N VAL A 51 8.26 -4.02 -2.10
CA VAL A 51 7.80 -2.63 -1.93
C VAL A 51 8.90 -1.69 -1.44
N LEU A 52 9.88 -2.19 -0.68
CA LEU A 52 10.99 -1.39 -0.15
C LEU A 52 11.80 -0.61 -1.19
N PRO A 53 12.09 -1.13 -2.40
CA PRO A 53 12.84 -0.37 -3.41
C PRO A 53 12.07 0.81 -4.01
N ILE A 54 10.76 0.92 -3.77
CA ILE A 54 9.95 2.04 -4.26
C ILE A 54 10.23 3.25 -3.36
N ARG A 55 10.96 4.25 -3.89
CA ARG A 55 11.42 5.41 -3.09
C ARG A 55 10.92 6.76 -3.60
N SER A 56 10.76 6.93 -4.90
CA SER A 56 10.42 8.24 -5.47
C SER A 56 9.01 8.66 -5.08
N GLY A 57 8.89 9.80 -4.38
CA GLY A 57 7.61 10.37 -3.96
C GLY A 57 6.86 9.56 -2.89
N VAL A 58 7.47 8.51 -2.34
CA VAL A 58 6.81 7.63 -1.37
C VAL A 58 6.76 8.28 0.02
N ILE A 59 5.60 8.18 0.66
CA ILE A 59 5.36 8.64 2.02
C ILE A 59 4.78 7.47 2.80
N TRP A 60 5.56 6.98 3.77
CA TRP A 60 5.12 5.95 4.70
C TRP A 60 4.66 6.58 6.01
N GLU A 61 3.48 6.17 6.47
CA GLU A 61 2.93 6.58 7.77
C GLU A 61 2.48 5.34 8.54
N LYS A 62 2.57 5.41 9.86
CA LYS A 62 2.04 4.39 10.76
C LYS A 62 1.16 4.99 11.83
N VAL A 63 0.17 4.23 12.26
CA VAL A 63 -0.65 4.54 13.42
C VAL A 63 -0.16 3.72 14.59
N VAL A 64 0.09 4.41 15.70
CA VAL A 64 0.53 3.81 16.96
C VAL A 64 -0.59 3.94 17.98
N ASP A 65 -0.88 2.84 18.69
CA ASP A 65 -1.74 2.88 19.87
C ASP A 65 -1.00 3.62 21.01
N ALA A 66 -1.60 4.68 21.55
CA ALA A 66 -0.92 5.56 22.49
C ALA A 66 -0.65 4.89 23.85
N ASP A 67 -1.41 3.86 24.19
CA ASP A 67 -1.31 3.17 25.48
C ASP A 67 -0.23 2.08 25.44
N SER A 68 -0.21 1.24 24.40
CA SER A 68 0.77 0.16 24.25
C SER A 68 2.06 0.55 23.52
N GLY A 69 2.02 1.60 22.70
CA GLY A 69 3.12 1.97 21.80
C GLY A 69 3.25 1.07 20.57
N ASN A 70 2.32 0.12 20.36
CA ASN A 70 2.37 -0.80 19.23
C ASN A 70 1.90 -0.14 17.94
N THR A 71 2.52 -0.50 16.81
CA THR A 71 2.00 -0.18 15.48
C THR A 71 0.73 -1.00 15.24
N ILE A 72 -0.37 -0.30 14.97
CA ILE A 72 -1.70 -0.91 14.76
C ILE A 72 -2.26 -0.66 13.35
N GLY A 73 -1.54 0.09 12.53
CA GLY A 73 -1.92 0.38 11.15
C GLY A 73 -0.82 1.15 10.42
N GLY A 74 -0.97 1.25 9.11
CA GLY A 74 -0.08 2.07 8.30
C GLY A 74 -0.60 2.31 6.90
N ALA A 75 0.00 3.30 6.26
CA ALA A 75 -0.32 3.71 4.91
C ALA A 75 0.96 3.97 4.09
N MET A 76 0.86 3.67 2.81
CA MET A 76 1.83 4.02 1.78
C MET A 76 1.15 4.92 0.76
N TRP A 77 1.57 6.18 0.71
CA TRP A 77 1.17 7.13 -0.31
C TRP A 77 2.30 7.32 -1.31
N VAL A 78 1.97 7.70 -2.54
CA VAL A 78 2.96 8.12 -3.54
C VAL A 78 2.53 9.42 -4.19
N LEU A 79 3.36 10.45 -4.05
CA LEU A 79 3.16 11.76 -4.68
C LEU A 79 3.93 11.85 -6.00
N TYR A 80 3.17 12.00 -7.08
CA TYR A 80 3.63 12.23 -8.44
C TYR A 80 3.46 13.71 -8.79
N LYS A 81 4.48 14.51 -8.46
CA LYS A 81 4.45 15.97 -8.65
C LYS A 81 5.04 16.41 -9.99
N ASP A 82 6.21 15.89 -10.32
CA ASP A 82 7.01 16.36 -11.45
C ASP A 82 6.96 15.41 -12.66
N ALA A 83 6.39 14.23 -12.48
CA ALA A 83 6.24 13.21 -13.51
C ALA A 83 4.96 12.42 -13.28
N LYS A 84 4.39 11.89 -14.37
CA LYS A 84 3.27 10.96 -14.29
C LYS A 84 3.72 9.60 -13.73
N PRO A 85 2.82 8.87 -13.03
CA PRO A 85 3.09 7.49 -12.68
C PRO A 85 3.40 6.68 -13.95
N GLN A 86 4.38 5.78 -13.86
CA GLN A 86 4.74 4.90 -14.97
C GLN A 86 4.05 3.55 -14.80
N LYS A 87 3.55 3.00 -15.90
CA LYS A 87 3.15 1.60 -15.94
C LYS A 87 4.39 0.72 -15.78
N PHE A 88 4.26 -0.32 -14.98
CA PHE A 88 5.26 -1.37 -14.87
C PHE A 88 4.56 -2.72 -14.92
N ASP A 89 5.26 -3.72 -15.41
CA ASP A 89 4.77 -5.09 -15.37
C ASP A 89 5.02 -5.67 -13.99
N LEU A 90 4.01 -6.36 -13.45
CA LEU A 90 4.17 -7.07 -12.19
C LEU A 90 5.17 -8.21 -12.38
N ASP A 91 6.24 -8.18 -11.59
CA ASP A 91 7.18 -9.31 -11.50
C ASP A 91 7.70 -9.50 -10.06
N GLY A 92 8.45 -10.58 -9.87
CA GLY A 92 9.06 -10.98 -8.62
C GLY A 92 10.19 -11.99 -8.85
N PRO A 93 11.04 -12.22 -7.84
CA PRO A 93 12.11 -13.22 -7.93
C PRO A 93 11.55 -14.64 -8.20
N PRO A 94 12.40 -15.57 -8.70
CA PRO A 94 12.00 -16.97 -8.87
C PRO A 94 11.38 -17.56 -7.60
N GLY A 95 10.27 -18.28 -7.75
CA GLY A 95 9.51 -18.87 -6.63
C GLY A 95 8.50 -17.93 -5.97
N THR A 96 8.33 -16.69 -6.47
CA THR A 96 7.23 -15.81 -6.01
C THR A 96 5.88 -16.51 -6.19
N TRP A 97 5.58 -16.94 -7.42
CA TRP A 97 4.42 -17.76 -7.74
C TRP A 97 4.83 -19.23 -7.89
N GLU A 98 3.93 -20.16 -7.56
CA GLU A 98 4.23 -21.59 -7.58
C GLU A 98 4.23 -22.12 -9.01
N THR A 99 3.37 -21.57 -9.86
CA THR A 99 3.25 -21.96 -11.26
C THR A 99 3.34 -20.75 -12.21
N PRO A 100 3.73 -20.96 -13.47
CA PRO A 100 3.64 -19.91 -14.50
C PRO A 100 2.22 -19.38 -14.69
N MET A 101 1.21 -20.24 -14.55
CA MET A 101 -0.20 -19.87 -14.68
C MET A 101 -0.65 -18.90 -13.56
N GLU A 102 -0.20 -19.12 -12.33
CA GLU A 102 -0.45 -18.17 -11.22
C GLU A 102 0.20 -16.82 -11.47
N LYS A 103 1.44 -16.80 -12.00
CA LYS A 103 2.11 -15.55 -12.38
C LYS A 103 1.32 -14.82 -13.46
N GLU A 104 0.91 -15.51 -14.52
CA GLU A 104 0.11 -14.94 -15.61
C GLU A 104 -1.22 -14.36 -15.09
N TYR A 105 -1.91 -15.10 -14.21
CA TYR A 105 -3.13 -14.63 -13.57
C TYR A 105 -2.91 -13.37 -12.73
N ALA A 106 -1.85 -13.34 -11.90
CA ALA A 106 -1.50 -12.18 -11.09
C ALA A 106 -1.15 -10.96 -11.95
N GLN A 107 -0.41 -11.16 -13.04
CA GLN A 107 -0.08 -10.09 -14.00
C GLN A 107 -1.33 -9.54 -14.70
N ALA A 108 -2.25 -10.41 -15.09
CA ALA A 108 -3.51 -10.01 -15.72
C ALA A 108 -4.39 -9.20 -14.75
N LEU A 109 -4.54 -9.66 -13.50
CA LEU A 109 -5.27 -8.92 -12.47
C LEU A 109 -4.63 -7.56 -12.18
N PHE A 110 -3.32 -7.54 -11.95
CA PHE A 110 -2.58 -6.30 -11.73
C PHE A 110 -2.78 -5.31 -12.87
N LYS A 111 -2.63 -5.76 -14.12
CA LYS A 111 -2.83 -4.90 -15.28
C LYS A 111 -4.26 -4.36 -15.35
N SER A 112 -5.26 -5.18 -15.09
CA SER A 112 -6.67 -4.76 -15.14
C SER A 112 -7.00 -3.69 -14.10
N GLU A 113 -6.41 -3.76 -12.91
CA GLU A 113 -6.60 -2.74 -11.87
C GLU A 113 -5.93 -1.41 -12.23
N MET A 114 -4.78 -1.45 -12.90
CA MET A 114 -4.05 -0.26 -13.34
C MET A 114 -4.64 0.42 -14.58
N GLU A 115 -5.62 -0.18 -15.28
CA GLU A 115 -6.17 0.37 -16.52
C GLU A 115 -6.93 1.69 -16.28
N ASP A 116 -7.86 1.68 -15.32
CA ASP A 116 -8.66 2.87 -14.97
C ASP A 116 -7.77 3.97 -14.36
N GLU A 117 -6.83 3.59 -13.49
CA GLU A 117 -5.86 4.53 -12.91
C GLU A 117 -5.02 5.19 -14.01
N ALA A 118 -4.52 4.42 -14.96
CA ALA A 118 -3.72 4.97 -16.04
C ALA A 118 -4.51 5.91 -16.95
N GLU A 119 -5.77 5.58 -17.26
CA GLU A 119 -6.63 6.49 -18.02
C GLU A 119 -6.83 7.82 -17.26
N PHE A 120 -7.01 7.75 -15.94
CA PHE A 120 -7.10 8.93 -15.09
C PHE A 120 -5.79 9.76 -15.11
N TRP A 121 -4.63 9.11 -15.00
CA TRP A 121 -3.33 9.78 -14.98
C TRP A 121 -3.03 10.55 -16.27
N GLU A 122 -3.40 10.00 -17.42
CA GLU A 122 -3.23 10.62 -18.74
C GLU A 122 -4.13 11.85 -18.91
N LYS A 123 -5.35 11.81 -18.38
CA LYS A 123 -6.33 12.90 -18.53
C LYS A 123 -6.06 14.07 -17.60
N THR A 124 -5.61 13.82 -16.37
CA THR A 124 -5.36 14.89 -15.40
C THR A 124 -4.09 15.68 -15.75
N GLN A 125 -4.06 16.98 -15.45
CA GLN A 125 -2.85 17.81 -15.55
C GLN A 125 -2.33 18.22 -14.16
N LEU A 126 -2.99 17.75 -13.09
CA LEU A 126 -2.60 18.02 -11.71
C LEU A 126 -1.54 17.03 -11.24
N PRO A 127 -0.75 17.38 -10.20
CA PRO A 127 -0.03 16.40 -9.39
C PRO A 127 -0.99 15.30 -8.90
N ILE A 128 -0.49 14.08 -8.74
CA ILE A 128 -1.33 12.94 -8.30
C ILE A 128 -0.80 12.43 -6.96
N MET A 129 -1.68 12.33 -5.96
CA MET A 129 -1.42 11.63 -4.71
C MET A 129 -2.14 10.27 -4.78
N ARG A 130 -1.38 9.19 -4.88
CA ARG A 130 -1.92 7.83 -4.97
C ARG A 130 -1.87 7.12 -3.63
N LEU A 131 -2.98 6.50 -3.22
CA LEU A 131 -2.97 5.57 -2.09
C LEU A 131 -2.61 4.15 -2.55
N VAL A 132 -1.50 3.60 -2.06
CA VAL A 132 -1.02 2.26 -2.48
C VAL A 132 -1.35 1.20 -1.45
N ILE A 133 -1.15 1.51 -0.17
CA ILE A 133 -1.46 0.62 0.95
C ILE A 133 -2.16 1.45 2.02
N MET A 134 -3.23 0.92 2.60
CA MET A 134 -3.76 1.38 3.87
C MET A 134 -4.35 0.20 4.60
N ALA A 135 -3.91 -0.04 5.83
CA ALA A 135 -4.41 -1.13 6.64
C ALA A 135 -4.40 -0.79 8.12
N VAL A 136 -5.36 -1.37 8.84
CA VAL A 136 -5.46 -1.31 10.30
C VAL A 136 -5.70 -2.72 10.79
N GLU A 137 -5.01 -3.09 11.87
CA GLU A 137 -5.17 -4.37 12.54
C GLU A 137 -6.65 -4.67 12.80
N PRO A 138 -7.14 -5.90 12.56
CA PRO A 138 -8.56 -6.24 12.64
C PRO A 138 -9.25 -5.78 13.93
N GLU A 139 -8.58 -5.93 15.08
CA GLU A 139 -9.11 -5.55 16.39
C GLU A 139 -9.20 -4.03 16.63
N TYR A 140 -8.48 -3.23 15.84
CA TYR A 140 -8.47 -1.77 15.89
C TYR A 140 -9.32 -1.11 14.78
N GLN A 141 -9.90 -1.90 13.87
CA GLN A 141 -10.75 -1.37 12.79
C GLN A 141 -12.02 -0.72 13.34
N ARG A 142 -12.60 0.23 12.57
CA ARG A 142 -13.80 1.02 12.94
C ARG A 142 -13.66 1.90 14.18
N HIS A 143 -12.44 2.18 14.62
CA HIS A 143 -12.15 3.10 15.72
C HIS A 143 -11.58 4.46 15.28
N GLY A 144 -11.36 4.68 13.98
CA GLY A 144 -10.90 5.97 13.42
C GLY A 144 -9.46 6.00 12.91
N ALA A 145 -8.63 5.00 13.22
CA ALA A 145 -7.24 4.94 12.75
C ALA A 145 -7.08 5.06 11.21
N GLY A 146 -7.97 4.41 10.45
CA GLY A 146 -7.98 4.52 8.99
C GLY A 146 -8.41 5.91 8.48
N ALA A 147 -9.34 6.56 9.19
CA ALA A 147 -9.76 7.91 8.84
C ALA A 147 -8.63 8.92 9.04
N GLU A 148 -7.87 8.80 10.13
CA GLU A 148 -6.70 9.63 10.41
C GLU A 148 -5.64 9.53 9.30
N MET A 149 -5.33 8.31 8.83
CA MET A 149 -4.39 8.10 7.71
C MET A 149 -4.91 8.71 6.42
N MET A 150 -6.21 8.54 6.13
CA MET A 150 -6.85 9.12 4.96
C MET A 150 -6.78 10.66 4.99
N GLU A 151 -7.17 11.28 6.10
CA GLU A 151 -7.14 12.74 6.27
C GLU A 151 -5.71 13.27 6.10
N SER A 152 -4.73 12.59 6.67
CA SER A 152 -3.31 12.94 6.51
C SER A 152 -2.85 12.92 5.04
N GLY A 153 -3.30 11.93 4.25
CA GLY A 153 -3.01 11.87 2.81
C GLY A 153 -3.70 12.99 2.02
N MET A 154 -4.98 13.22 2.31
CA MET A 154 -5.78 14.29 1.69
C MET A 154 -5.17 15.68 1.96
N MET A 155 -4.79 15.97 3.22
CA MET A 155 -4.15 17.25 3.56
C MET A 155 -2.83 17.45 2.81
N LYS A 156 -2.04 16.39 2.63
CA LYS A 156 -0.80 16.45 1.84
C LYS A 156 -1.11 16.72 0.38
N ALA A 157 -2.14 16.09 -0.18
CA ALA A 157 -2.58 16.33 -1.55
C ALA A 157 -3.01 17.80 -1.74
N ASP A 158 -3.88 18.31 -0.87
CA ASP A 158 -4.37 19.69 -0.89
C ASP A 158 -3.23 20.70 -0.81
N SER A 159 -2.21 20.43 0.02
CA SER A 159 -1.05 21.33 0.21
C SER A 159 -0.24 21.59 -1.07
N VAL A 160 -0.36 20.73 -2.07
CA VAL A 160 0.31 20.85 -3.36
C VAL A 160 -0.66 20.92 -4.54
N GLY A 161 -1.97 21.03 -4.28
CA GLY A 161 -3.02 21.01 -5.31
C GLY A 161 -3.05 19.70 -6.10
N ALA A 162 -2.69 18.58 -5.47
CA ALA A 162 -2.77 17.27 -6.09
C ALA A 162 -4.21 16.76 -6.13
N THR A 163 -4.54 16.03 -7.19
CA THR A 163 -5.71 15.16 -7.19
C THR A 163 -5.37 13.85 -6.48
N VAL A 164 -6.34 13.27 -5.79
CA VAL A 164 -6.18 11.97 -5.14
C VAL A 164 -6.69 10.87 -6.04
N ASN A 165 -5.94 9.78 -6.12
CA ASN A 165 -6.28 8.57 -6.88
C ASN A 165 -6.15 7.34 -5.98
#